data_AF-A0A952PNG1-F1
#
_entry.id   AF-A0A952PNG1-F1
#
_cell.length_a   1.000
_cell.length_b   1.000
_cell.length_c   1.000
_cell.angle_alpha   90.00
_cell.angle_beta   90.00
_cell.angle_gamma   90.00
#
_symmetry.space_group_name_H-M   'P 1'
#
loop_
_entity.id
_entity.type
_entity.pdbx_description
1 polymer ?
#
loop_
_entity_poly.entity_id
_entity_poly.type
_entity_poly.pdbx_seq_one_letter_code
_entity_poly.pdbx_strand_id
1 'polypeptide(L)'
;MSRAKTTVKRSHWRRHIDIGVLVLAALLIGTPPASSGSSDWTISISTKHIEKCLDYPDSKLQPLIRARIQFEQGLAKLSPEENVLAEAGYISEKQVPDTVYEDIFYAQTRALGLHRYNELGIRPGTPGVIKITSIGEGHMRDQEAFAAANATARVFLDAALKKSALRSIFVPRDNFDLYTQGLQRYGFRPVTVSMDAPLSVSFMVSVQSNPAGRKLYLGYGF
;
A
#
# COMPACT_ATOMS: atom_id res chain seq x y z
N MET A 1 -84.06 7.41 -18.85
CA MET A 1 -83.26 7.10 -17.63
C MET A 1 -81.79 7.19 -18.03
N SER A 2 -81.21 8.37 -18.19
CA SER A 2 -80.50 9.17 -17.15
C SER A 2 -79.56 8.34 -16.26
N ARG A 3 -78.25 8.43 -16.52
CA ARG A 3 -77.24 8.39 -15.46
C ARG A 3 -76.04 9.26 -15.82
N ALA A 4 -75.71 10.09 -14.83
CA ALA A 4 -74.92 11.29 -14.92
C ALA A 4 -73.42 11.03 -15.12
N LYS A 5 -72.78 11.98 -15.81
CA LYS A 5 -71.33 12.19 -15.82
C LYS A 5 -70.92 12.79 -14.47
N THR A 6 -69.89 12.24 -13.84
CA THR A 6 -69.24 12.89 -12.69
C THR A 6 -67.76 13.04 -12.97
N THR A 7 -67.40 14.26 -13.35
CA THR A 7 -66.04 14.74 -13.57
C THR A 7 -65.41 15.05 -12.22
N VAL A 8 -64.41 14.29 -11.79
CA VAL A 8 -63.62 14.62 -10.59
C VAL A 8 -62.37 15.38 -11.02
N LYS A 9 -62.41 16.71 -10.88
CA LYS A 9 -61.22 17.57 -10.81
C LYS A 9 -60.52 17.28 -9.47
N ARG A 10 -59.28 16.80 -9.48
CA ARG A 10 -58.38 16.90 -8.32
C ARG A 10 -57.24 17.85 -8.63
N SER A 11 -57.27 18.94 -7.87
CA SER A 11 -56.40 20.10 -7.88
C SER A 11 -55.02 19.79 -7.29
N HIS A 12 -54.00 20.35 -7.94
CA HIS A 12 -52.77 20.91 -7.38
C HIS A 12 -52.59 20.78 -5.86
N TRP A 13 -51.57 20.00 -5.45
CA TRP A 13 -50.65 20.37 -4.37
C TRP A 13 -49.26 19.83 -4.73
N ARG A 14 -48.51 20.63 -5.51
CA ARG A 14 -47.05 20.50 -5.60
C ARG A 14 -46.49 20.90 -4.24
N ARG A 15 -46.10 19.92 -3.42
CA ARG A 15 -45.20 20.19 -2.29
C ARG A 15 -43.79 20.19 -2.85
N HIS A 16 -43.31 21.39 -3.18
CA HIS A 16 -41.88 21.67 -3.22
C HIS A 16 -41.34 21.40 -1.81
N ILE A 17 -40.64 20.29 -1.65
CA ILE A 17 -39.78 20.08 -0.49
C ILE A 17 -38.43 20.67 -0.89
N ASP A 18 -38.29 21.97 -0.65
CA ASP A 18 -36.99 22.61 -0.49
C ASP A 18 -36.39 22.08 0.83
N ILE A 19 -35.70 20.95 0.74
CA ILE A 19 -34.60 20.63 1.67
C ILE A 19 -33.44 21.44 1.09
N GLY A 20 -33.27 22.70 1.49
CA GLY A 20 -32.83 22.99 2.84
C GLY A 20 -31.32 22.78 2.86
N VAL A 21 -30.62 23.72 2.21
CA VAL A 21 -29.18 23.95 2.36
C VAL A 21 -28.91 24.10 3.85
N LEU A 22 -28.43 23.02 4.48
CA LEU A 22 -28.04 23.00 5.88
C LEU A 22 -26.55 22.71 5.94
N VAL A 23 -25.81 23.83 5.90
CA VAL A 23 -24.67 24.10 6.78
C VAL A 23 -23.57 23.03 6.74
N LEU A 24 -22.63 23.24 5.80
CA LEU A 24 -21.27 22.70 5.85
C LEU A 24 -20.51 23.41 6.99
N ALA A 25 -20.95 23.24 8.24
CA ALA A 25 -20.24 23.73 9.41
C ALA A 25 -19.00 22.88 9.65
N ALA A 26 -17.86 23.46 9.33
CA ALA A 26 -16.61 23.35 10.08
C ALA A 26 -16.38 22.01 10.79
N LEU A 27 -15.99 20.98 10.02
CA LEU A 27 -15.12 19.91 10.52
C LEU A 27 -13.67 20.45 10.60
N LEU A 28 -13.50 21.56 11.32
CA LEU A 28 -12.23 21.93 11.97
C LEU A 28 -12.17 21.16 13.30
N ILE A 29 -12.28 19.83 13.22
CA ILE A 29 -11.80 18.98 14.30
C ILE A 29 -10.29 19.17 14.25
N GLY A 30 -9.76 19.84 15.26
CA GLY A 30 -8.34 20.12 15.39
C GLY A 30 -7.56 18.87 14.99
N THR A 31 -6.68 19.02 13.99
CA THR A 31 -5.72 17.97 13.66
C THR A 31 -5.01 17.66 14.96
N PRO A 32 -5.18 16.46 15.54
CA PRO A 32 -4.44 16.11 16.75
C PRO A 32 -2.96 16.36 16.44
N PRO A 33 -2.17 16.85 17.42
CA PRO A 33 -0.72 16.92 17.24
C PRO A 33 -0.26 15.57 16.72
N ALA A 34 0.68 15.55 15.78
CA ALA A 34 1.23 14.35 15.18
C ALA A 34 1.82 13.46 16.27
N SER A 35 0.96 12.74 16.98
CA SER A 35 1.33 11.62 17.78
C SER A 35 2.06 10.71 16.81
N SER A 36 3.14 10.12 17.29
CA SER A 36 3.73 8.93 16.71
C SER A 36 2.71 7.79 16.80
N GLY A 37 1.55 7.98 16.16
CA GLY A 37 0.39 7.12 16.20
C GLY A 37 0.87 5.78 15.72
N SER A 38 0.91 4.84 16.65
CA SER A 38 1.25 3.46 16.41
C SER A 38 0.44 2.99 15.21
N SER A 39 1.13 2.55 14.17
CA SER A 39 0.47 1.85 13.06
C SER A 39 -0.11 0.55 13.61
N ASP A 40 -1.35 0.23 13.26
CA ASP A 40 -2.00 -1.02 13.71
C ASP A 40 -1.36 -2.24 13.04
N TRP A 41 -0.83 -2.04 11.83
CA TRP A 41 -0.07 -3.04 11.08
C TRP A 41 1.13 -2.42 10.37
N THR A 42 2.19 -3.21 10.23
CA THR A 42 3.38 -2.90 9.44
C THR A 42 3.58 -3.99 8.40
N ILE A 43 3.85 -3.60 7.17
CA ILE A 43 4.29 -4.54 6.13
C ILE A 43 5.74 -4.23 5.79
N SER A 44 6.60 -5.22 5.91
CA SER A 44 8.01 -5.14 5.55
C SER A 44 8.20 -5.76 4.17
N ILE A 45 8.76 -4.98 3.24
CA ILE A 45 9.13 -5.45 1.90
C ILE A 45 10.66 -5.46 1.85
N SER A 46 11.20 -6.66 1.71
CA SER A 46 12.64 -6.90 1.70
C SER A 46 13.05 -7.43 0.33
N THR A 47 14.01 -6.79 -0.31
CA THR A 47 14.51 -7.24 -1.61
C THR A 47 15.88 -7.87 -1.48
N LYS A 48 16.10 -8.94 -2.24
CA LYS A 48 17.40 -9.60 -2.34
C LYS A 48 17.70 -9.99 -3.78
N HIS A 49 18.86 -9.59 -4.25
CA HIS A 49 19.49 -10.18 -5.42
C HIS A 49 19.81 -11.67 -5.18
N ILE A 50 19.26 -12.54 -6.01
CA ILE A 50 19.56 -13.97 -5.97
C ILE A 50 20.72 -14.24 -6.92
N GLU A 51 21.89 -14.50 -6.35
CA GLU A 51 23.07 -14.90 -7.13
C GLU A 51 22.89 -16.31 -7.70
N LYS A 52 23.36 -16.52 -8.94
CA LYS A 52 23.53 -17.84 -9.58
C LYS A 52 22.25 -18.70 -9.65
N CYS A 53 21.13 -18.11 -10.07
CA CYS A 53 19.98 -18.88 -10.51
C CYS A 53 19.96 -18.95 -12.04
N LEU A 54 19.84 -20.17 -12.57
CA LEU A 54 19.68 -20.44 -14.01
C LEU A 54 20.88 -19.91 -14.82
N ASP A 55 22.10 -20.31 -14.45
CA ASP A 55 23.38 -20.02 -15.16
C ASP A 55 23.45 -20.75 -16.51
N TYR A 56 22.53 -20.42 -17.41
CA TYR A 56 22.62 -20.80 -18.82
C TYR A 56 23.30 -19.67 -19.60
N PRO A 57 24.20 -19.96 -20.55
CA PRO A 57 24.98 -18.95 -21.28
C PRO A 57 24.14 -17.82 -21.92
N ASP A 58 22.92 -18.12 -22.36
CA ASP A 58 22.02 -17.17 -23.03
C ASP A 58 20.82 -16.74 -22.16
N SER A 59 20.88 -16.96 -20.84
CA SER A 59 19.77 -16.65 -19.93
C SER A 59 19.55 -15.15 -19.78
N LYS A 60 18.39 -14.67 -20.24
CA LYS A 60 17.94 -13.28 -20.03
C LYS A 60 17.27 -13.07 -18.66
N LEU A 61 17.24 -14.11 -17.82
CA LEU A 61 16.57 -14.08 -16.51
C LEU A 61 17.46 -13.49 -15.41
N GLN A 62 18.72 -13.18 -15.72
CA GLN A 62 19.63 -12.56 -14.79
C GLN A 62 19.67 -11.03 -14.96
N PRO A 63 19.82 -10.29 -13.85
CA PRO A 63 19.76 -10.77 -12.47
C PRO A 63 18.32 -11.06 -12.01
N LEU A 64 18.17 -12.09 -11.17
CA LEU A 64 16.91 -12.43 -10.52
C LEU A 64 16.84 -11.74 -9.15
N ILE A 65 15.71 -11.11 -8.88
CA ILE A 65 15.47 -10.38 -7.63
C ILE A 65 14.23 -10.97 -6.99
N ARG A 66 14.34 -11.30 -5.70
CA ARG A 66 13.19 -11.67 -4.88
C ARG A 66 12.80 -10.50 -4.00
N ALA A 67 11.55 -10.07 -4.11
CA ALA A 67 10.91 -9.21 -3.12
C ALA A 67 10.07 -10.10 -2.19
N ARG A 68 10.46 -10.18 -0.92
CA ARG A 68 9.74 -10.89 0.13
C ARG A 68 8.90 -9.91 0.92
N ILE A 69 7.60 -10.18 1.02
CA ILE A 69 6.64 -9.35 1.74
C ILE A 69 6.24 -10.07 3.02
N GLN A 70 6.41 -9.37 4.16
CA GLN A 70 6.03 -9.84 5.48
C GLN A 70 5.05 -8.84 6.11
N PHE A 71 4.04 -9.32 6.81
CA PHE A 71 3.10 -8.49 7.55
C PHE A 71 3.24 -8.77 9.05
N GLU A 72 3.19 -7.71 9.84
CA GLU A 72 3.17 -7.72 11.29
C GLU A 72 1.92 -6.98 11.74
N GLN A 73 1.00 -7.69 12.39
CA GLN A 73 -0.18 -7.08 13.01
C GLN A 73 -0.26 -7.54 14.46
N GLY A 74 -0.22 -6.59 15.40
CA GLY A 74 -0.49 -6.87 16.81
C GLY A 74 0.41 -7.91 17.49
N LEU A 75 1.68 -8.04 17.06
CA LEU A 75 2.78 -8.81 17.67
C LEU A 75 2.31 -9.95 18.59
N ALA A 76 1.87 -11.08 18.02
CA ALA A 76 2.19 -12.33 18.67
C ALA A 76 3.73 -12.43 18.61
N LYS A 77 4.40 -12.08 19.72
CA LYS A 77 5.85 -12.18 19.82
C LYS A 77 6.20 -13.63 19.53
N LEU A 78 7.02 -13.86 18.50
CA LEU A 78 7.66 -15.16 18.28
C LEU A 78 8.26 -15.62 19.60
N SER A 79 8.17 -16.92 19.88
CA SER A 79 8.83 -17.45 21.06
C SER A 79 10.33 -17.13 20.99
N PRO A 80 11.02 -16.95 22.13
CA PRO A 80 12.45 -16.66 22.12
C PRO A 80 13.27 -17.66 21.29
N GLU A 81 12.84 -18.93 21.25
CA GLU A 81 13.49 -20.02 20.51
C GLU A 81 13.36 -19.84 18.99
N GLU A 82 12.18 -19.40 18.51
CA GLU A 82 11.95 -19.13 17.09
C GLU A 82 12.75 -17.93 16.58
N ASN A 83 12.96 -16.91 17.44
CA ASN A 83 13.81 -15.77 17.09
C ASN A 83 15.27 -16.18 16.87
N VAL A 84 15.81 -17.05 17.74
CA VAL A 84 17.21 -17.53 17.62
C VAL A 84 17.42 -18.32 16.31
N LEU A 85 16.43 -19.13 15.91
CA LEU A 85 16.50 -19.89 14.66
C LEU A 85 16.38 -19.00 13.42
N ALA A 86 15.52 -17.97 13.48
CA ALA A 86 15.38 -16.98 12.42
C ALA A 86 16.66 -16.14 12.25
N GLU A 87 17.31 -15.74 13.35
CA GLU A 87 18.60 -15.03 13.33
C GLU A 87 19.72 -15.90 12.74
N ALA A 88 19.69 -17.22 12.98
CA ALA A 88 20.64 -18.17 12.42
C ALA A 88 20.38 -18.49 10.92
N GLY A 89 19.36 -17.87 10.30
CA GLY A 89 19.03 -18.07 8.89
C GLY A 89 18.36 -19.42 8.58
N TYR A 90 17.91 -20.15 9.60
CA TYR A 90 17.20 -21.42 9.44
C TYR A 90 15.71 -21.15 9.26
N ILE A 91 15.20 -21.36 8.04
CA ILE A 91 13.76 -21.33 7.75
C ILE A 91 13.37 -22.78 7.47
N SER A 92 12.79 -23.50 8.45
CA SER A 92 12.26 -24.82 8.13
C SER A 92 11.05 -24.67 7.22
N GLU A 93 10.90 -25.56 6.24
CA GLU A 93 9.80 -25.52 5.25
C GLU A 93 8.42 -25.75 5.89
N LYS A 94 8.38 -26.27 7.13
CA LYS A 94 7.20 -26.38 8.02
C LYS A 94 6.97 -25.14 8.91
N GLN A 95 7.86 -24.16 8.86
CA GLN A 95 7.80 -22.90 9.61
C GLN A 95 7.99 -21.73 8.65
N VAL A 96 7.16 -21.62 7.60
CA VAL A 96 6.96 -20.30 7.03
C VAL A 96 6.23 -19.52 8.12
N PRO A 97 6.83 -18.47 8.71
CA PRO A 97 6.15 -17.72 9.76
C PRO A 97 4.81 -17.23 9.22
N ASP A 98 3.76 -17.25 10.05
CA ASP A 98 2.43 -16.71 9.69
C ASP A 98 2.51 -15.25 9.21
N THR A 99 3.63 -14.56 9.46
CA THR A 99 3.94 -13.21 9.00
C THR A 99 4.37 -13.12 7.54
N VAL A 100 4.82 -14.20 6.89
CA VAL A 100 5.22 -14.13 5.47
C VAL A 100 3.98 -14.16 4.60
N TYR A 101 3.75 -13.08 3.84
CA TYR A 101 2.60 -12.95 2.96
C TYR A 101 2.86 -13.60 1.60
N GLU A 102 3.86 -13.11 0.87
CA GLU A 102 4.18 -13.57 -0.48
C GLU A 102 5.65 -13.26 -0.85
N ASP A 103 6.22 -14.10 -1.70
CA ASP A 103 7.47 -13.83 -2.41
C ASP A 103 7.15 -13.52 -3.88
N ILE A 104 7.75 -12.45 -4.41
CA ILE A 104 7.62 -12.08 -5.83
C ILE A 104 9.00 -12.09 -6.47
N PHE A 105 9.11 -12.71 -7.64
CA PHE A 105 10.34 -12.84 -8.39
C PHE A 105 10.34 -11.89 -9.59
N TYR A 106 11.43 -11.15 -9.76
CA TYR A 106 11.61 -10.16 -10.81
C TYR A 106 12.88 -10.42 -11.60
N ALA A 107 12.82 -10.18 -12.91
CA ALA A 107 14.01 -10.01 -13.74
C ALA A 107 13.82 -8.79 -14.64
N GLN A 108 14.88 -8.00 -14.83
CA GLN A 108 14.84 -6.81 -15.68
C GLN A 108 13.65 -5.89 -15.38
N THR A 109 13.34 -5.67 -14.09
CA THR A 109 12.20 -4.86 -13.60
C THR A 109 10.80 -5.41 -13.90
N ARG A 110 10.69 -6.61 -14.47
CA ARG A 110 9.40 -7.29 -14.75
C ARG A 110 9.18 -8.42 -13.75
N ALA A 111 7.96 -8.52 -13.23
CA ALA A 111 7.56 -9.68 -12.42
C ALA A 111 7.52 -10.93 -13.31
N LEU A 112 8.22 -11.98 -12.89
CA LEU A 112 8.25 -13.28 -13.55
C LEU A 112 7.24 -14.26 -12.95
N GLY A 113 7.04 -14.16 -11.65
CA GLY A 113 6.17 -15.06 -10.90
C GLY A 113 6.08 -14.65 -9.45
N LEU A 114 5.19 -15.32 -8.73
CA LEU A 114 4.98 -15.12 -7.30
C LEU A 114 4.65 -16.44 -6.62
N HIS A 115 4.93 -16.48 -5.34
CA HIS A 115 4.50 -17.54 -4.45
C HIS A 115 3.82 -16.91 -3.24
N ARG A 116 2.52 -17.16 -3.08
CA ARG A 116 1.73 -16.64 -1.96
C ARG A 116 1.67 -17.70 -0.87
N TYR A 117 2.12 -17.34 0.32
CA TYR A 117 2.14 -18.24 1.48
C TYR A 117 0.85 -18.10 2.30
N ASN A 118 0.43 -16.86 2.53
CA ASN A 118 -0.71 -16.54 3.38
C ASN A 118 -1.62 -15.49 2.71
N GLU A 119 -2.85 -15.35 3.21
CA GLU A 119 -3.66 -14.17 2.90
C GLU A 119 -3.17 -12.95 3.68
N LEU A 120 -3.37 -11.75 3.15
CA LEU A 120 -2.95 -10.52 3.83
C LEU A 120 -3.81 -10.29 5.07
N GLY A 121 -3.38 -10.73 6.25
CA GLY A 121 -4.16 -10.80 7.48
C GLY A 121 -4.60 -9.47 8.10
N ILE A 122 -4.55 -8.34 7.40
CA ILE A 122 -4.83 -7.01 7.96
C ILE A 122 -6.31 -6.82 8.32
N ARG A 123 -6.57 -6.11 9.43
CA ARG A 123 -7.92 -5.76 9.88
C ARG A 123 -8.49 -4.62 9.03
N PRO A 124 -9.71 -4.74 8.48
CA PRO A 124 -10.35 -3.65 7.74
C PRO A 124 -10.47 -2.36 8.56
N GLY A 125 -10.32 -1.21 7.92
CA GLY A 125 -10.46 0.10 8.55
C GLY A 125 -9.28 0.52 9.44
N THR A 126 -8.25 -0.31 9.58
CA THR A 126 -7.07 0.03 10.41
C THR A 126 -5.95 0.66 9.56
N PRO A 127 -5.29 1.72 10.05
CA PRO A 127 -4.18 2.35 9.36
C PRO A 127 -2.89 1.55 9.54
N GLY A 128 -2.07 1.49 8.50
CA GLY A 128 -0.74 0.92 8.62
C GLY A 128 0.30 1.54 7.72
N VAL A 129 1.48 0.95 7.76
CA VAL A 129 2.68 1.47 7.08
C VAL A 129 3.41 0.36 6.34
N ILE A 130 4.11 0.73 5.28
CA ILE A 130 5.04 -0.15 4.58
C ILE A 130 6.47 0.29 4.90
N LYS A 131 7.36 -0.65 5.20
CA LYS A 131 8.79 -0.43 5.39
C LYS A 131 9.56 -1.19 4.32
N ILE A 132 10.40 -0.47 3.59
CA ILE A 132 11.27 -1.05 2.57
C ILE A 132 12.65 -1.28 3.18
N THR A 133 13.17 -2.49 3.03
CA THR A 133 14.52 -2.86 3.48
C THR A 133 15.26 -3.62 2.38
N SER A 134 16.59 -3.54 2.43
CA SER A 134 17.48 -4.39 1.61
C SER A 134 17.95 -5.56 2.46
N ILE A 135 17.96 -6.78 1.91
CA ILE A 135 18.57 -7.94 2.59
C ILE A 135 20.06 -7.93 2.25
N GLY A 136 20.84 -7.15 3.01
CA GLY A 136 22.30 -7.09 2.90
C GLY A 136 22.89 -5.81 3.47
N GLU A 137 24.20 -5.82 3.73
CA GLU A 137 24.97 -4.63 4.10
C GLU A 137 25.22 -3.78 2.85
N GLY A 138 24.29 -2.90 2.51
CA GLY A 138 24.54 -2.00 1.39
C GLY A 138 23.33 -1.26 0.85
N HIS A 139 23.65 -0.37 -0.10
CA HIS A 139 22.67 0.33 -0.91
C HIS A 139 21.91 -0.69 -1.78
N MET A 140 20.59 -0.56 -1.81
CA MET A 140 19.74 -1.38 -2.69
C MET A 140 20.09 -1.04 -4.15
N ARG A 141 20.26 -2.05 -5.00
CA ARG A 141 20.52 -1.82 -6.44
C ARG A 141 19.29 -1.24 -7.11
N ASP A 142 19.45 -0.56 -8.25
CA ASP A 142 18.34 0.08 -8.97
C ASP A 142 17.16 -0.87 -9.21
N GLN A 143 17.46 -2.08 -9.68
CA GLN A 143 16.46 -3.09 -9.99
C GLN A 143 15.74 -3.59 -8.73
N GLU A 144 16.41 -3.62 -7.58
CA GLU A 144 15.80 -3.96 -6.30
C GLU A 144 14.86 -2.84 -5.85
N ALA A 145 15.22 -1.56 -6.05
CA ALA A 145 14.34 -0.44 -5.77
C ALA A 145 13.08 -0.46 -6.65
N PHE A 146 13.21 -0.80 -7.95
CA PHE A 146 12.06 -1.00 -8.84
C PHE A 146 11.19 -2.21 -8.45
N ALA A 147 11.82 -3.31 -8.02
CA ALA A 147 11.11 -4.49 -7.52
C ALA A 147 10.32 -4.18 -6.24
N ALA A 148 10.94 -3.45 -5.30
CA ALA A 148 10.29 -2.98 -4.08
C ALA A 148 9.10 -2.06 -4.39
N ALA A 149 9.24 -1.15 -5.36
CA ALA A 149 8.16 -0.26 -5.77
C ALA A 149 6.98 -1.03 -6.40
N ASN A 150 7.24 -2.03 -7.25
CA ASN A 150 6.18 -2.90 -7.80
C ASN A 150 5.47 -3.67 -6.68
N ALA A 151 6.24 -4.34 -5.80
CA ALA A 151 5.70 -5.06 -4.65
C ALA A 151 4.83 -4.15 -3.76
N THR A 152 5.25 -2.89 -3.57
CA THR A 152 4.47 -1.89 -2.83
C THR A 152 3.14 -1.57 -3.52
N ALA A 153 3.15 -1.33 -4.83
CA ALA A 153 1.92 -1.04 -5.58
C ALA A 153 0.90 -2.19 -5.44
N ARG A 154 1.38 -3.43 -5.48
CA ARG A 154 0.55 -4.62 -5.27
C ARG A 154 -0.02 -4.69 -3.85
N VAL A 155 0.82 -4.57 -2.83
CA VAL A 155 0.39 -4.55 -1.42
C VAL A 155 -0.60 -3.41 -1.15
N PHE A 156 -0.37 -2.25 -1.74
CA PHE A 156 -1.26 -1.10 -1.64
C PHE A 156 -2.66 -1.42 -2.19
N LEU A 157 -2.75 -2.06 -3.37
CA LEU A 157 -4.03 -2.46 -3.95
C LEU A 157 -4.73 -3.53 -3.08
N ASP A 158 -4.00 -4.53 -2.59
CA ASP A 158 -4.55 -5.55 -1.69
C ASP A 158 -5.08 -4.93 -0.39
N ALA A 159 -4.34 -3.96 0.18
CA ALA A 159 -4.79 -3.22 1.37
C ALA A 159 -6.03 -2.36 1.09
N ALA A 160 -6.09 -1.70 -0.06
CA ALA A 160 -7.25 -0.92 -0.49
C ALA A 160 -8.50 -1.80 -0.67
N LEU A 161 -8.36 -3.00 -1.27
CA LEU A 161 -9.43 -3.98 -1.40
C LEU A 161 -9.95 -4.45 -0.02
N LYS A 162 -9.07 -4.54 0.99
CA LYS A 162 -9.45 -4.82 2.38
C LYS A 162 -9.99 -3.62 3.15
N LYS A 163 -10.17 -2.46 2.49
CA LYS A 163 -10.62 -1.19 3.10
C LYS A 163 -9.71 -0.75 4.24
N SER A 164 -8.42 -1.03 4.16
CA SER A 164 -7.40 -0.59 5.12
C SER A 164 -6.58 0.54 4.53
N ALA A 165 -6.36 1.58 5.32
CA ALA A 165 -5.67 2.78 4.85
C ALA A 165 -4.14 2.62 4.98
N LEU A 166 -3.42 2.74 3.86
CA LEU A 166 -1.97 2.88 3.91
C LEU A 166 -1.60 4.35 4.21
N ARG A 167 -1.00 4.60 5.38
CA ARG A 167 -0.65 5.95 5.83
C ARG A 167 0.68 6.44 5.25
N SER A 168 1.71 5.61 5.40
CA SER A 168 3.08 5.97 5.05
C SER A 168 3.86 4.79 4.51
N ILE A 169 4.83 5.11 3.66
CA ILE A 169 5.86 4.19 3.15
C ILE A 169 7.21 4.75 3.59
N PHE A 170 8.03 3.92 4.24
CA PHE A 170 9.39 4.26 4.66
C PHE A 170 10.39 3.56 3.75
N VAL A 171 11.32 4.33 3.18
CA VAL A 171 12.27 3.86 2.15
C VAL A 171 13.69 4.25 2.56
N PRO A 172 14.72 3.42 2.31
CA PRO A 172 16.11 3.84 2.50
C PRO A 172 16.40 5.16 1.80
N ARG A 173 17.09 6.09 2.50
CA ARG A 173 17.32 7.45 2.01
C ARG A 173 17.96 7.49 0.63
N ASP A 174 18.93 6.61 0.38
CA ASP A 174 19.72 6.59 -0.85
C ASP A 174 18.93 6.04 -2.05
N ASN A 175 17.84 5.31 -1.79
CA ASN A 175 16.97 4.73 -2.81
C ASN A 175 15.68 5.51 -3.02
N PHE A 176 15.47 6.62 -2.31
CA PHE A 176 14.21 7.36 -2.32
C PHE A 176 13.78 7.80 -3.73
N ASP A 177 14.71 8.32 -4.55
CA ASP A 177 14.39 8.77 -5.91
C ASP A 177 14.03 7.61 -6.85
N LEU A 178 14.88 6.59 -6.91
CA LEU A 178 14.65 5.42 -7.75
C LEU A 178 13.36 4.70 -7.37
N TYR A 179 13.09 4.56 -6.08
CA TYR A 179 11.87 3.96 -5.58
C TYR A 179 10.62 4.79 -5.94
N THR A 180 10.65 6.11 -5.75
CA THR A 180 9.51 6.97 -6.11
C THR A 180 9.29 7.02 -7.63
N GLN A 181 10.36 7.02 -8.43
CA GLN A 181 10.27 6.83 -9.87
C GLN A 181 9.64 5.47 -10.23
N GLY A 182 9.99 4.42 -9.48
CA GLY A 182 9.38 3.10 -9.61
C GLY A 182 7.88 3.12 -9.35
N LEU A 183 7.43 3.76 -8.27
CA LEU A 183 6.00 3.92 -7.97
C LEU A 183 5.28 4.70 -9.08
N GLN A 184 5.92 5.73 -9.65
CA GLN A 184 5.33 6.50 -10.74
C GLN A 184 5.03 5.66 -12.00
N ARG A 185 5.84 4.64 -12.28
CA ARG A 185 5.56 3.67 -13.37
C ARG A 185 4.29 2.87 -13.14
N TYR A 186 3.85 2.74 -11.89
CA TYR A 186 2.61 2.06 -11.51
C TYR A 186 1.45 3.03 -11.26
N GLY A 187 1.52 4.26 -11.76
CA GLY A 187 0.41 5.21 -11.75
C GLY A 187 0.34 6.15 -10.54
N PHE A 188 1.28 6.03 -9.59
CA PHE A 188 1.39 6.99 -8.49
C PHE A 188 1.93 8.32 -9.01
N ARG A 189 1.31 9.45 -8.66
CA ARG A 189 1.73 10.77 -9.15
C ARG A 189 2.06 11.70 -8.00
N PRO A 190 3.15 12.49 -8.07
CA PRO A 190 3.38 13.56 -7.10
C PRO A 190 2.15 14.46 -7.00
N VAL A 191 1.66 14.68 -5.78
CA VAL A 191 0.57 15.62 -5.53
C VAL A 191 1.19 16.96 -5.16
N THR A 192 1.10 17.91 -6.07
CA THR A 192 1.28 19.33 -5.76
C THR A 192 -0.05 19.83 -5.21
N VAL A 193 -0.07 20.13 -3.91
CA VAL A 193 -1.25 20.77 -3.29
C VAL A 193 -1.28 22.22 -3.79
N SER A 194 -1.94 22.44 -4.92
CA SER A 194 -2.34 23.80 -5.33
C SER A 194 -3.63 24.14 -4.61
N MET A 195 -3.72 25.34 -4.01
CA MET A 195 -4.93 25.78 -3.31
C MET A 195 -6.09 26.07 -4.26
N ASP A 196 -5.82 26.23 -5.56
CA ASP A 196 -6.78 26.79 -6.52
C ASP A 196 -7.52 25.74 -7.37
N ALA A 197 -7.15 24.46 -7.26
CA ALA A 197 -7.74 23.39 -8.08
C ALA A 197 -8.27 22.23 -7.23
N PRO A 198 -9.48 21.70 -7.53
CA PRO A 198 -9.99 20.52 -6.85
C PRO A 198 -9.09 19.31 -7.15
N LEU A 199 -8.53 18.72 -6.09
CA LEU A 199 -7.73 17.50 -6.19
C LEU A 199 -8.65 16.29 -6.39
N SER A 200 -8.62 15.71 -7.58
CA SER A 200 -9.27 14.42 -7.87
C SER A 200 -8.28 13.28 -7.64
N VAL A 201 -8.02 12.95 -6.36
CA VAL A 201 -7.21 11.77 -5.99
C VAL A 201 -8.06 10.79 -5.20
N SER A 202 -8.07 9.51 -5.60
CA SER A 202 -8.79 8.47 -4.88
C SER A 202 -8.06 8.09 -3.59
N PHE A 203 -6.73 8.05 -3.65
CA PHE A 203 -5.88 7.72 -2.51
C PHE A 203 -4.65 8.62 -2.48
N MET A 204 -4.18 8.95 -1.28
CA MET A 204 -2.96 9.72 -1.05
C MET A 204 -2.08 8.97 -0.05
N VAL A 205 -0.81 8.78 -0.39
CA VAL A 205 0.18 8.10 0.46
C VAL A 205 1.40 8.98 0.67
N SER A 206 1.94 8.98 1.89
CA SER A 206 3.21 9.65 2.20
C SER A 206 4.38 8.69 1.99
N VAL A 207 5.34 9.04 1.14
CA VAL A 207 6.64 8.34 1.05
C VAL A 207 7.67 9.15 1.84
N GLN A 208 8.40 8.50 2.75
CA GLN A 208 9.38 9.12 3.65
C GLN A 208 10.70 8.36 3.61
N SER A 209 11.83 9.07 3.69
CA SER A 209 13.12 8.42 3.82
C SER A 209 13.38 7.92 5.25
N ASN A 210 14.16 6.85 5.36
CA ASN A 210 14.77 6.37 6.59
C ASN A 210 16.30 6.26 6.38
N PRO A 211 17.15 6.99 7.12
CA PRO A 211 16.81 8.00 8.12
C PRO A 211 15.99 9.17 7.55
N ALA A 212 15.27 9.88 8.43
CA ALA A 212 14.39 10.98 8.05
C ALA A 212 15.17 12.11 7.33
N GLY A 213 14.51 12.78 6.39
CA GLY A 213 15.09 13.91 5.66
C GLY A 213 14.41 14.22 4.33
N ARG A 214 13.73 13.22 3.74
CA ARG A 214 12.98 13.38 2.49
C ARG A 214 11.55 12.91 2.67
N LYS A 215 10.62 13.64 2.06
CA LYS A 215 9.20 13.32 2.10
C LYS A 215 8.55 13.74 0.79
N LEU A 216 7.69 12.87 0.25
CA LEU A 216 6.91 13.12 -0.95
C LEU A 216 5.50 12.58 -0.73
N TYR A 217 4.49 13.31 -1.17
CA TYR A 217 3.13 12.80 -1.22
C TYR A 217 2.80 12.34 -2.63
N LEU A 218 2.32 11.11 -2.73
CA LEU A 218 1.91 10.50 -3.98
C LEU A 218 0.40 10.26 -3.94
N GLY A 219 -0.28 10.63 -5.01
CA GLY A 219 -1.68 10.36 -5.27
C GLY A 219 -1.82 9.16 -6.20
N TYR A 220 -2.86 8.37 -6.00
CA TYR A 220 -3.23 7.28 -6.88
C TYR A 220 -4.71 7.45 -7.25
N GLY A 221 -5.01 7.42 -8.55
CA GLY A 221 -6.36 7.58 -9.10
C GLY A 221 -6.54 6.70 -10.34
N PHE A 222 -7.77 6.21 -10.51
CA PHE A 222 -8.21 5.43 -11.66
C PHE A 222 -8.77 6.32 -12.77
#